data_AF-A0A258EA09-F1
#
_entry.id   AF-A0A258EA09-F1
#
_cell.length_a   1.000
_cell.length_b   1.000
_cell.length_c   1.000
_cell.angle_alpha   90.00
_cell.angle_beta   90.00
_cell.angle_gamma   90.00
#
_symmetry.space_group_name_H-M   'P 1'
#
loop_
_entity.id
_entity.type
_entity.pdbx_description
1 polymer ?
#
loop_
_entity_poly.entity_id
_entity_poly.type
_entity_poly.pdbx_seq_one_letter_code
_entity_poly.pdbx_strand_id
1 'polypeptide(L)'
;KAFKEKEKIEEVSAYLITEVDKKLDERLSDNDFTKLFSLENPIYHRFYQGAGISIFVISASTLIKDAEARNKVFLDIIRKQTKLNRLIQKTEVVE
;
A
#
# COMPACT_ATOMS: atom_id res chain seq x y z
N LYS A 1 -31.31 -22.15 -21.07
CA LYS A 1 -30.09 -21.52 -21.62
C LYS A 1 -29.33 -20.89 -20.46
N ALA A 2 -28.26 -21.52 -19.97
CA ALA A 2 -27.39 -20.93 -18.95
C ALA A 2 -26.14 -20.37 -19.65
N PHE A 3 -26.23 -19.15 -20.15
CA PHE A 3 -25.05 -18.43 -20.59
C PHE A 3 -24.48 -17.74 -19.35
N LYS A 4 -23.28 -18.16 -18.92
CA LYS A 4 -22.49 -17.42 -17.93
C LYS A 4 -22.21 -16.05 -18.55
N GLU A 5 -22.73 -14.96 -17.95
CA GLU A 5 -22.40 -13.61 -18.40
C GLU A 5 -20.87 -13.47 -18.45
N LYS A 6 -20.34 -12.88 -19.53
CA LYS A 6 -18.92 -12.57 -19.60
C LYS A 6 -18.58 -11.64 -18.45
N GLU A 7 -17.60 -12.03 -17.63
CA GLU A 7 -17.03 -11.17 -16.60
C GLU A 7 -16.61 -9.84 -17.24
N LYS A 8 -17.18 -8.74 -16.73
CA LYS A 8 -16.82 -7.39 -17.15
C LYS A 8 -15.68 -6.93 -16.26
N ILE A 9 -14.68 -6.29 -16.87
CA ILE A 9 -13.61 -5.63 -16.10
C ILE A 9 -14.23 -4.41 -15.42
N GLU A 10 -14.26 -4.42 -14.08
CA GLU A 10 -14.80 -3.31 -13.28
C GLU A 10 -13.75 -2.22 -13.05
N GLU A 11 -12.49 -2.62 -12.87
CA GLU A 11 -11.38 -1.71 -12.61
C GLU A 11 -10.07 -2.25 -13.20
N VAL A 12 -9.22 -1.33 -13.68
CA VAL A 12 -7.85 -1.60 -14.08
C VAL A 12 -6.91 -0.78 -13.21
N SER A 13 -6.00 -1.46 -12.50
CA SER A 13 -4.90 -0.81 -11.79
C SER A 13 -3.60 -0.97 -12.58
N ALA A 14 -2.98 0.16 -12.93
CA ALA A 14 -1.69 0.21 -13.60
C ALA A 14 -0.62 0.77 -12.65
N TYR A 15 0.56 0.15 -12.65
CA TYR A 15 1.67 0.53 -11.80
C TYR A 15 2.91 0.81 -12.63
N LEU A 16 3.48 2.01 -12.48
CA LEU A 16 4.78 2.37 -13.00
C LEU A 16 5.78 2.41 -11.86
N ILE A 17 6.75 1.49 -11.88
CA ILE A 17 7.84 1.44 -10.90
C ILE A 17 9.06 2.13 -11.50
N THR A 18 9.40 3.31 -10.99
CA THR A 18 10.53 4.11 -11.51
C THR A 18 10.99 5.12 -10.47
N GLU A 19 12.27 5.48 -10.50
CA GLU A 19 12.78 6.55 -9.65
C GLU A 19 12.15 7.89 -10.04
N VAL A 20 11.67 8.64 -9.04
CA VAL A 20 10.99 9.92 -9.26
C VAL A 20 11.98 11.04 -8.99
N ASP A 21 12.50 11.63 -10.06
CA ASP A 21 13.28 12.85 -9.98
C ASP A 21 12.37 14.09 -9.89
N LYS A 22 12.98 15.26 -9.66
CA LYS A 22 12.23 16.52 -9.55
C LYS A 22 11.43 16.86 -10.82
N LYS A 23 11.94 16.52 -12.00
CA LYS A 23 11.26 16.80 -13.27
C LYS A 23 10.03 15.93 -13.43
N LEU A 24 10.11 14.66 -13.05
CA LEU A 24 8.97 13.75 -13.06
C LEU A 24 7.94 14.15 -11.99
N ASP A 25 8.37 14.57 -10.79
CA ASP A 25 7.48 15.09 -9.75
C ASP A 25 6.63 16.28 -10.24
N GLU A 26 7.28 17.27 -10.84
CA GLU A 26 6.62 18.45 -11.41
C GLU A 26 5.62 18.02 -12.50
N ARG A 27 6.05 17.18 -13.44
CA ARG A 27 5.18 16.68 -14.52
C ARG A 27 3.98 15.89 -14.00
N LEU A 28 4.14 15.04 -12.99
CA LEU A 28 3.03 14.27 -12.41
C LEU A 28 2.04 15.21 -11.73
N SER A 29 2.54 16.20 -10.98
CA SER A 29 1.71 17.21 -10.32
C SER A 29 0.91 18.03 -11.32
N ASP A 30 1.52 18.45 -12.43
CA ASP A 30 0.86 19.18 -13.52
C ASP A 30 -0.19 18.35 -14.28
N ASN A 31 -0.13 17.01 -14.17
CA ASN A 31 -1.03 16.07 -14.83
C ASN A 31 -2.04 15.45 -13.85
N ASP A 32 -2.47 16.21 -12.84
CA ASP A 32 -3.51 15.83 -11.87
C ASP A 32 -3.22 14.56 -11.05
N PHE A 33 -1.95 14.15 -10.93
CA PHE A 33 -1.62 13.08 -9.99
C PHE A 33 -1.62 13.62 -8.57
N THR A 34 -2.32 12.91 -7.69
CA THR A 34 -2.34 13.20 -6.26
C THR A 34 -1.20 12.46 -5.56
N LYS A 35 -0.49 13.15 -4.67
CA LYS A 35 0.55 12.57 -3.82
C LYS A 35 -0.12 11.84 -2.64
N LEU A 36 0.05 10.53 -2.59
CA LEU A 36 -0.29 9.69 -1.44
C LEU A 36 0.90 9.60 -0.49
N PHE A 37 0.61 9.51 0.81
CA PHE A 37 1.63 9.40 1.85
C PHE A 37 2.45 8.11 1.72
N SER A 38 3.75 8.22 1.92
CA SER A 38 4.72 7.12 2.00
C SER A 38 5.96 7.57 2.79
N LEU A 39 6.81 6.63 3.20
CA LEU A 39 7.92 6.89 4.12
C LEU A 39 9.13 7.62 3.51
N GLU A 40 9.36 7.49 2.20
CA GLU A 40 10.45 8.18 1.50
C GLU A 40 9.89 9.18 0.48
N ASN A 41 9.62 8.72 -0.74
CA ASN A 41 9.00 9.53 -1.78
C ASN A 41 7.49 9.26 -1.82
N PRO A 42 6.65 10.26 -2.12
CA PRO A 42 5.22 10.06 -2.26
C PRO A 42 4.89 9.05 -3.37
N ILE A 43 3.78 8.34 -3.20
CA ILE A 43 3.18 7.54 -4.28
C ILE A 43 2.25 8.46 -5.06
N TYR A 44 2.41 8.53 -6.38
CA TYR A 44 1.54 9.35 -7.21
C TYR A 44 0.38 8.50 -7.70
N HIS A 45 -0.83 9.03 -7.56
CA HIS A 45 -2.04 8.33 -7.97
C HIS A 45 -2.95 9.23 -8.80
N ARG A 46 -3.48 8.68 -9.89
CA ARG A 46 -4.56 9.30 -10.67
C ARG A 46 -5.63 8.28 -11.00
N PHE A 47 -6.88 8.66 -10.77
CA PHE A 47 -8.04 7.83 -11.10
C PHE A 47 -8.83 8.43 -12.27
N TYR A 48 -9.06 7.63 -13.30
CA TYR A 48 -9.90 7.95 -14.46
C TYR A 48 -11.27 7.30 -14.28
N GLN A 49 -12.18 8.01 -13.61
CA GLN A 49 -13.50 7.51 -13.22
C GLN A 49 -14.32 6.96 -14.41
N GLY A 50 -14.25 7.62 -15.58
CA GLY A 50 -14.99 7.18 -16.77
C GLY A 50 -14.53 5.84 -17.37
N ALA A 51 -13.30 5.42 -17.07
CA ALA A 51 -12.72 4.18 -17.57
C ALA A 51 -12.44 3.15 -16.46
N GLY A 52 -12.67 3.49 -15.19
CA GLY A 52 -12.31 2.65 -14.05
C GLY A 52 -10.81 2.35 -14.00
N ILE A 53 -9.95 3.33 -14.32
CA ILE A 53 -8.50 3.11 -14.37
C ILE A 53 -7.80 3.88 -13.26
N SER A 54 -7.10 3.15 -12.39
CA SER A 54 -6.23 3.68 -11.34
C SER A 54 -4.77 3.56 -11.79
N ILE A 55 -4.07 4.69 -11.92
CA ILE A 55 -2.64 4.71 -12.29
C ILE A 55 -1.82 5.12 -11.07
N PHE A 56 -0.81 4.31 -10.76
CA PHE A 56 0.15 4.55 -9.69
C PHE A 56 1.56 4.74 -10.27
N VAL A 57 2.29 5.74 -9.78
CA VAL A 57 3.73 5.89 -10.03
C VAL A 57 4.45 5.84 -8.69
N ILE A 58 5.39 4.90 -8.58
CA ILE A 58 6.02 4.52 -7.30
C ILE A 58 7.52 4.34 -7.53
N SER A 59 8.36 4.87 -6.63
CA SER A 59 9.80 4.58 -6.64
C SER A 59 10.10 3.22 -6.01
N ALA A 60 11.14 2.54 -6.49
CA ALA A 60 11.50 1.22 -5.98
C ALA A 60 11.93 1.32 -4.50
N SER A 61 12.66 2.38 -4.17
CA SER A 61 13.09 2.73 -2.80
C SER A 61 11.89 2.89 -1.84
N THR A 62 10.89 3.69 -2.22
CA THR A 62 9.62 3.83 -1.49
C THR A 62 8.96 2.47 -1.25
N LEU A 63 8.81 1.64 -2.30
CA LEU A 63 8.11 0.36 -2.19
C LEU A 63 8.76 -0.57 -1.16
N ILE A 64 10.10 -0.64 -1.20
CA ILE A 64 10.89 -1.44 -0.26
C ILE A 64 10.76 -0.89 1.16
N LYS A 65 10.89 0.42 1.35
CA LYS A 65 10.86 1.07 2.66
C LYS A 65 9.50 0.94 3.34
N ASP A 66 8.43 1.12 2.58
CA ASP A 66 7.08 0.88 3.07
C ASP A 66 6.87 -0.59 3.44
N ALA A 67 7.44 -1.54 2.69
CA ALA A 67 7.38 -2.96 3.04
C ALA A 67 8.18 -3.29 4.32
N GLU A 68 9.40 -2.75 4.46
CA GLU A 68 10.24 -2.90 5.66
C GLU A 68 9.54 -2.38 6.91
N ALA A 69 8.96 -1.18 6.82
CA ALA A 69 8.26 -0.57 7.94
C ALA A 69 6.98 -1.32 8.31
N ARG A 70 6.18 -1.75 7.31
CA ARG A 70 5.00 -2.59 7.54
C ARG A 70 5.38 -3.89 8.24
N ASN A 71 6.44 -4.56 7.80
CA ASN A 71 6.94 -5.79 8.43
C ASN A 71 7.40 -5.55 9.87
N LYS A 72 8.12 -4.46 10.13
CA LYS A 72 8.55 -4.10 11.49
C LYS A 72 7.35 -3.88 12.42
N VAL A 73 6.38 -3.07 12.00
CA VAL A 73 5.17 -2.81 12.80
C VAL A 73 4.40 -4.11 13.05
N PHE A 74 4.24 -4.95 12.03
CA PHE A 74 3.60 -6.25 12.17
C PHE A 74 4.29 -7.13 13.22
N LEU A 75 5.62 -7.28 13.14
CA LEU A 75 6.39 -8.06 14.10
C LEU A 75 6.33 -7.49 15.52
N ASP A 76 6.33 -6.16 15.66
CA ASP A 76 6.22 -5.51 16.96
C ASP A 76 4.85 -5.76 17.62
N ILE A 77 3.77 -5.77 16.83
CA ILE A 77 2.42 -6.15 17.30
C ILE A 77 2.45 -7.60 17.82
N ILE A 78 2.98 -8.54 17.04
CA ILE A 78 3.05 -9.95 17.42
C ILE A 78 3.86 -10.16 18.70
N ARG A 79 5.01 -9.48 18.83
CA ARG A 79 5.85 -9.54 20.03
C ARG A 79 5.13 -9.00 21.25
N LYS A 80 4.44 -7.85 21.13
CA LYS A 80 3.66 -7.26 22.22
C LYS A 80 2.53 -8.18 22.66
N GLN A 81 1.78 -8.76 21.71
CA GLN A 81 0.71 -9.71 22.03
C GLN A 81 1.24 -10.97 22.71
N THR A 82 2.34 -11.53 22.21
CA THR A 82 2.98 -12.71 22.80
C THR A 82 3.43 -12.44 24.24
N LYS A 83 4.02 -11.26 24.49
CA LYS A 83 4.41 -10.84 25.85
C LYS A 83 3.20 -10.70 26.75
N LEU A 84 2.13 -10.08 26.28
CA LEU A 84 0.89 -9.89 27.04
C LEU A 84 0.27 -11.24 27.44
N ASN A 85 0.13 -12.17 26.49
CA ASN A 85 -0.42 -13.50 26.75
C ASN A 85 0.40 -14.27 27.80
N ARG A 86 1.73 -14.17 27.75
CA ARG A 86 2.61 -14.80 28.77
C ARG A 86 2.43 -14.19 30.16
N LEU A 87 2.16 -12.89 30.25
CA LEU A 87 1.92 -12.24 31.54
C LEU A 87 0.59 -12.68 32.14
N ILE A 88 -0.47 -12.74 31.32
CA ILE A 88 -1.80 -13.22 31.74
C ILE A 88 -1.72 -14.66 32.24
N GLN A 89 -1.09 -15.57 31.48
CA GLN A 89 -0.92 -16.97 31.89
C GLN A 89 -0.14 -17.13 33.19
N LYS A 90 0.84 -16.25 33.47
CA LYS A 90 1.58 -16.29 34.74
C LYS A 90 0.72 -15.86 35.93
N THR A 91 -0.23 -14.96 35.73
CA THR A 91 -1.12 -14.50 36.79
C THR A 91 -2.12 -15.59 37.19
N GLU A 92 -2.65 -16.35 36.22
CA GLU A 92 -3.61 -17.44 36.48
C GLU A 92 -3.02 -18.65 37.22
N VAL A 93 -1.69 -18.85 37.22
CA VAL A 93 -1.02 -19.99 37.88
C VAL A 93 -0.67 -19.70 39.35
N VAL A 94 -0.83 -18.46 39.80
CA VAL A 94 -0.46 -18.01 41.16
C VAL A 94 -1.69 -17.89 42.10
N GLU A 95 -2.89 -18.17 41.58
CA GLU A 95 -4.11 -18.41 42.39
C GLU A 95 -4.37 -19.92 42.55
#